data_AF-A0A699UZ54-F1
#
_entry.id   AF-A0A699UZ54-F1
#
_cell.length_a   1.000
_cell.length_b   1.000
_cell.length_c   1.000
_cell.angle_alpha   90.00
_cell.angle_beta   90.00
_cell.angle_gamma   90.00
#
_symmetry.space_group_name_H-M   'P 1'
#
loop_
_entity.id
_entity.type
_entity.pdbx_description
1 polymer ?
#
loop_
_entity_poly.entity_id
_entity_poly.type
_entity_poly.pdbx_seq_one_letter_code
_entity_poly.pdbx_strand_id
1 'polypeptide(L)'
;ERLTRQLPGLSKQLLARHPRFAAASERPRLQRYASPLHEAADVAEHLTQLHRNGQWPVGRVGVIARNHDQLDRLARLLRAAGVPFLRRRPVNALDEPLAAALRRVLRYLSATLRPNELPDADAALFELLHLPALTVPPADLVRLAISHQHHRRATHAAGQPALPWRAWVGQSLEELTLDGSTQATL
;
A
#
# COMPACT_ATOMS: atom_id res chain seq x y z
N GLU A 1 32.57 1.99 20.37
CA GLU A 1 33.06 1.45 21.66
C GLU A 1 32.00 1.58 22.76
N ARG A 2 32.13 0.87 23.88
CA ARG A 2 31.16 0.93 25.01
C ARG A 2 31.47 2.12 25.94
N LEU A 3 30.48 2.97 26.18
CA LEU A 3 30.54 4.18 27.03
C LEU A 3 31.10 3.93 28.45
N THR A 4 30.95 2.72 28.99
CA THR A 4 31.50 2.33 30.31
C THR A 4 33.03 2.33 30.37
N ARG A 5 33.73 2.34 29.23
CA ARG A 5 35.20 2.45 29.19
C ARG A 5 35.70 3.89 29.12
N GLN A 6 34.85 4.83 28.73
CA GLN A 6 35.23 6.22 28.48
C GLN A 6 34.93 7.13 29.67
N LEU A 7 34.00 6.73 30.56
CA LEU A 7 33.59 7.53 31.72
C LEU A 7 33.88 6.78 33.02
N PRO A 8 34.89 7.20 33.80
CA PRO A 8 35.19 6.61 35.11
C PRO A 8 33.99 6.83 36.05
N GLY A 9 33.51 5.76 36.69
CA GLY A 9 32.34 5.79 37.57
C GLY A 9 31.02 5.32 36.93
N LEU A 10 30.98 5.06 35.62
CA LEU A 10 29.77 4.55 34.95
C LEU A 10 29.60 3.03 35.14
N SER A 11 28.81 2.65 36.14
CA SER A 11 28.42 1.26 36.41
C SER A 11 27.25 0.80 35.51
N LYS A 12 27.25 -0.48 35.11
CA LYS A 12 26.13 -1.13 34.41
C LYS A 12 24.97 -1.53 35.32
N GLN A 13 25.10 -1.32 36.63
CA GLN A 13 24.02 -1.59 37.56
C GLN A 13 23.03 -0.43 37.51
N LEU A 14 22.03 -0.57 36.63
CA LEU A 14 20.92 0.38 36.52
C LEU A 14 19.91 0.08 37.64
N LEU A 15 19.89 0.93 38.67
CA LEU A 15 18.83 0.92 39.68
C LEU A 15 17.73 1.90 39.25
N ALA A 16 16.57 1.36 38.86
CA ALA A 16 15.39 2.16 38.55
C ALA A 16 14.81 2.75 39.85
N ARG A 17 15.21 3.98 40.22
CA ARG A 17 14.82 4.68 41.47
C ARG A 17 14.02 5.95 41.20
N HIS A 18 13.05 5.93 40.29
CA HIS A 18 12.22 7.13 40.13
C HIS A 18 11.28 7.25 41.35
N PRO A 19 11.38 8.30 42.19
CA PRO A 19 10.67 8.36 43.48
C PRO A 19 9.16 8.17 43.36
N ARG A 20 8.57 8.68 42.27
CA ARG A 20 7.15 8.54 41.92
C ARG A 20 6.67 7.10 41.73
N PHE A 21 7.53 6.20 41.25
CA PHE A 21 7.18 4.81 40.93
C PHE A 21 7.82 3.80 41.90
N ALA A 22 8.79 4.23 42.72
CA ALA A 22 9.43 3.40 43.72
C ALA A 22 8.45 2.88 44.78
N ALA A 23 7.36 3.61 45.04
CA ALA A 23 6.29 3.23 45.96
C ALA A 23 5.04 2.64 45.26
N ALA A 24 5.10 2.38 43.95
CA ALA A 24 3.96 1.79 43.24
C ALA A 24 3.70 0.36 43.75
N SER A 25 2.46 0.08 44.14
CA SER A 25 2.01 -1.24 44.58
C SER A 25 1.93 -2.25 43.44
N GLU A 26 1.76 -1.77 42.21
CA GLU A 26 1.66 -2.61 41.02
C GLU A 26 3.03 -3.09 40.54
N ARG A 27 3.23 -4.41 40.58
CA ARG A 27 4.45 -5.07 40.12
C ARG A 27 4.32 -5.51 38.67
N PRO A 28 5.41 -5.46 37.87
CA PRO A 28 5.40 -5.99 36.52
C PRO A 28 5.09 -7.49 36.55
N ARG A 29 4.19 -7.91 35.66
CA ARG A 29 3.85 -9.33 35.48
C ARG A 29 4.70 -9.91 34.36
N LEU A 30 5.29 -11.09 34.61
CA LEU A 30 6.01 -11.85 33.60
C LEU A 30 5.22 -13.12 33.29
N GLN A 31 4.78 -13.27 32.05
CA GLN A 31 4.06 -14.44 31.58
C GLN A 31 4.86 -15.11 30.46
N ARG A 32 4.72 -16.44 30.35
CA ARG A 32 5.35 -17.25 29.31
C ARG A 32 4.26 -17.94 28.50
N TYR A 33 4.44 -17.94 27.19
CA TYR A 33 3.51 -18.53 26.24
C TYR A 33 4.20 -19.62 25.43
N ALA A 34 3.44 -20.64 25.04
CA ALA A 34 3.94 -21.74 24.22
C ALA A 34 4.30 -21.29 22.79
N SER A 35 3.70 -20.21 22.29
CA SER A 35 3.98 -19.65 20.97
C SER A 35 3.66 -18.15 20.90
N PRO A 36 4.21 -17.42 19.92
CA PRO A 36 3.87 -16.01 19.70
C PRO A 36 2.39 -15.78 19.35
N LEU A 37 1.68 -16.81 18.87
CA LEU A 37 0.24 -16.69 18.62
C LEU A 37 -0.54 -16.70 19.93
N HIS A 38 -0.16 -17.56 20.88
CA HIS A 38 -0.79 -17.60 22.21
C HIS A 38 -0.52 -16.30 22.97
N GLU A 39 0.69 -15.75 22.87
CA GLU A 39 1.01 -14.42 23.41
C GLU A 39 0.11 -13.33 22.81
N ALA A 40 -0.03 -13.29 21.48
CA ALA A 40 -0.87 -12.31 20.82
C ALA A 40 -2.37 -12.45 21.18
N ALA A 41 -2.86 -13.68 21.35
CA ALA A 41 -4.24 -13.97 21.74
C ALA A 41 -4.53 -13.52 23.16
N ASP A 42 -3.66 -13.88 24.12
CA ASP A 42 -3.81 -13.46 25.52
C ASP A 42 -3.77 -11.93 25.66
N VAL A 43 -2.83 -11.27 24.98
CA VAL A 43 -2.74 -9.80 24.99
C VAL A 43 -3.99 -9.18 24.34
N ALA A 44 -4.48 -9.74 23.23
CA ALA A 44 -5.70 -9.25 22.57
C ALA A 44 -6.93 -9.41 23.49
N GLU A 45 -7.03 -10.54 24.19
CA GLU A 45 -8.12 -10.81 25.12
C GLU A 45 -8.09 -9.83 26.29
N HIS A 46 -6.93 -9.63 26.92
CA HIS A 46 -6.76 -8.62 27.96
C HIS A 46 -7.20 -7.24 27.47
N LEU A 47 -6.70 -6.77 26.33
CA LEU A 47 -7.08 -5.47 25.77
C LEU A 47 -8.59 -5.37 25.46
N THR A 48 -9.20 -6.47 25.03
CA THR A 48 -10.64 -6.54 24.75
C THR A 48 -11.47 -6.46 26.04
N GLN A 49 -11.08 -7.19 27.08
CA GLN A 49 -11.73 -7.14 28.39
C GLN A 49 -11.62 -5.73 29.00
N LEU A 50 -10.43 -5.13 28.92
CA LEU A 50 -10.22 -3.75 29.34
C LEU A 50 -11.15 -2.80 28.57
N HIS A 51 -11.22 -2.92 27.24
CA HIS A 51 -12.11 -2.08 26.43
C HIS A 51 -13.59 -2.24 26.80
N ARG A 52 -14.08 -3.48 26.97
CA ARG A 52 -15.49 -3.78 27.29
C ARG A 52 -15.92 -3.28 28.67
N ASN A 53 -15.02 -3.33 29.64
CA ASN A 53 -15.31 -2.90 31.00
C ASN A 53 -15.47 -1.38 31.13
N GLY A 54 -15.30 -0.60 30.05
CA GLY A 54 -15.51 0.86 30.01
C GLY A 54 -14.52 1.66 30.84
N GLN A 55 -13.54 0.98 31.43
CA GLN A 55 -12.64 1.49 32.46
C GLN A 55 -11.41 2.22 31.87
N TRP A 56 -11.29 2.35 30.55
CA TRP A 56 -10.06 2.88 29.94
C TRP A 56 -10.26 4.01 28.91
N PRO A 57 -9.67 5.20 29.16
CA PRO A 57 -9.60 6.25 28.15
C PRO A 57 -8.63 5.87 27.02
N VAL A 58 -9.07 6.13 25.79
CA VAL A 58 -8.29 5.94 24.56
C VAL A 58 -6.93 6.65 24.68
N GLY A 59 -5.84 5.95 24.34
CA GLY A 59 -4.50 6.54 24.26
C GLY A 59 -3.59 6.40 25.48
N ARG A 60 -4.02 5.72 26.56
CA ARG A 60 -3.17 5.48 27.75
C ARG A 60 -2.47 4.12 27.80
N VAL A 61 -2.69 3.26 26.81
CA VAL A 61 -2.05 1.94 26.70
C VAL A 61 -1.19 1.89 25.45
N GLY A 62 0.02 1.36 25.58
CA GLY A 62 0.95 1.14 24.47
C GLY A 62 1.49 -0.28 24.51
N VAL A 63 1.44 -0.97 23.37
CA VAL A 63 2.10 -2.27 23.19
C VAL A 63 3.42 -2.04 22.48
N ILE A 64 4.51 -2.47 23.10
CA ILE A 64 5.87 -2.36 22.56
C ILE A 64 6.34 -3.75 22.19
N ALA A 65 6.75 -3.91 20.94
CA ALA A 65 7.24 -5.18 20.41
C ALA A 65 8.61 -4.98 19.75
N ARG A 66 9.41 -6.04 19.72
CA ARG A 66 10.72 -6.03 19.04
C ARG A 66 10.56 -6.08 17.53
N ASN A 67 9.62 -6.87 17.03
CA ASN A 67 9.40 -7.10 15.61
C ASN A 67 8.02 -6.62 15.16
N HIS A 68 7.92 -6.09 13.95
CA HIS A 68 6.64 -5.62 13.38
C HIS A 68 5.62 -6.75 13.18
N ASP A 69 6.07 -7.95 12.85
CA ASP A 69 5.18 -9.12 12.66
C ASP A 69 4.38 -9.49 13.91
N GLN A 70 4.93 -9.22 15.10
CA GLN A 70 4.22 -9.43 16.37
C GLN A 70 3.01 -8.50 16.47
N LEU A 71 3.20 -7.22 16.13
CA LEU A 71 2.12 -6.23 16.09
C LEU A 71 1.11 -6.52 14.99
N ASP A 72 1.55 -7.04 13.84
CA ASP A 72 0.65 -7.43 12.75
C ASP A 72 -0.27 -8.59 13.13
N ARG A 73 0.24 -9.57 13.90
CA ARG A 73 -0.60 -10.65 14.49
C ARG A 73 -1.63 -10.10 15.46
N LEU A 74 -1.18 -9.27 16.41
CA LEU A 74 -2.05 -8.64 17.40
C LEU A 74 -3.13 -7.76 16.75
N ALA A 75 -2.75 -6.97 15.74
CA ALA A 75 -3.67 -6.11 15.00
C ALA A 75 -4.79 -6.91 14.32
N ARG A 76 -4.50 -8.09 13.76
CA ARG A 76 -5.55 -8.96 13.18
C ARG A 76 -6.56 -9.41 14.23
N LEU A 77 -6.09 -9.83 15.40
CA LEU A 77 -6.94 -10.28 16.50
C LEU A 77 -7.79 -9.13 17.07
N LEU A 78 -7.20 -7.96 17.27
CA LEU A 78 -7.93 -6.77 17.76
C LEU A 78 -9.00 -6.29 16.76
N ARG A 79 -8.73 -6.34 15.45
CA ARG A 79 -9.75 -6.05 14.42
C ARG A 79 -10.92 -7.03 14.49
N ALA A 80 -10.63 -8.32 14.62
CA ALA A 80 -11.67 -9.34 14.74
C ALA A 80 -12.50 -9.15 16.04
N ALA A 81 -11.86 -8.69 17.11
CA ALA A 81 -12.52 -8.40 18.39
C ALA A 81 -13.28 -7.05 18.41
N GLY A 82 -13.18 -6.23 17.37
CA GLY A 82 -13.81 -4.91 17.29
C GLY A 82 -13.16 -3.83 18.18
N VAL A 83 -11.92 -4.05 18.63
CA VAL A 83 -11.21 -3.09 19.50
C VAL A 83 -10.49 -2.05 18.63
N PRO A 84 -10.75 -0.75 18.81
CA PRO A 84 -10.03 0.29 18.08
C PRO A 84 -8.57 0.38 18.55
N PHE A 85 -7.63 0.47 17.61
CA PHE A 85 -6.21 0.67 17.90
C PHE A 85 -5.56 1.62 16.91
N LEU A 86 -4.55 2.35 17.40
CA LEU A 86 -3.67 3.16 16.56
C LEU A 86 -2.32 2.47 16.43
N ARG A 87 -1.84 2.35 15.20
CA ARG A 87 -0.46 1.93 14.93
C ARG A 87 0.28 3.08 14.28
N ARG A 88 1.40 3.48 14.87
CA ARG A 88 2.39 4.31 14.19
C ARG A 88 3.09 3.46 13.13
N ARG A 89 2.55 3.43 11.92
CA ARG A 89 3.31 3.03 10.73
C ARG A 89 3.79 4.31 10.03
N PRO A 90 5.09 4.44 9.71
CA PRO A 90 5.47 5.36 8.65
C PRO A 90 4.90 4.75 7.36
N VAL A 91 3.73 5.24 6.94
CA VAL A 91 3.22 4.94 5.61
C VAL A 91 3.95 5.88 4.66
N ASN A 92 4.60 5.32 3.65
CA ASN A 92 5.20 6.14 2.61
C ASN A 92 4.09 6.70 1.73
N ALA A 93 3.86 8.01 1.79
CA ALA A 93 2.83 8.67 1.00
C ALA A 93 3.00 8.45 -0.52
N LEU A 94 4.22 8.14 -0.98
CA LEU A 94 4.49 7.84 -2.39
C LEU A 94 4.02 6.44 -2.82
N ASP A 95 3.75 5.54 -1.87
CA ASP A 95 3.29 4.18 -2.16
C ASP A 95 1.76 4.06 -2.11
N GLU A 96 1.06 5.14 -1.79
CA GLU A 96 -0.39 5.21 -1.87
C GLU A 96 -0.88 5.03 -3.31
N PRO A 97 -2.07 4.43 -3.52
CA PRO A 97 -2.60 4.15 -4.86
C PRO A 97 -2.66 5.38 -5.78
N LEU A 98 -2.98 6.55 -5.20
CA LEU A 98 -3.00 7.81 -5.93
C LEU A 98 -1.60 8.22 -6.41
N ALA A 99 -0.60 8.12 -5.54
CA ALA A 99 0.78 8.44 -5.90
C ALA A 99 1.33 7.47 -6.96
N ALA A 100 0.96 6.18 -6.87
CA ALA A 100 1.28 5.21 -7.91
C ALA A 100 0.63 5.54 -9.26
N ALA A 101 -0.65 5.95 -9.26
CA ALA A 101 -1.34 6.40 -10.48
C ALA A 101 -0.69 7.65 -11.08
N LEU A 102 -0.35 8.63 -10.24
CA LEU A 102 0.34 9.85 -10.67
C LEU A 102 1.70 9.54 -11.29
N ARG A 103 2.51 8.66 -10.68
CA ARG A 103 3.80 8.23 -11.26
C ARG A 103 3.62 7.60 -12.64
N ARG A 104 2.57 6.80 -12.86
CA ARG A 104 2.28 6.19 -14.17
C ARG A 104 1.96 7.25 -15.23
N VAL A 105 1.15 8.25 -14.88
CA VAL A 105 0.86 9.41 -15.73
C VAL A 105 2.14 10.17 -16.08
N LEU A 106 2.93 10.54 -15.07
CA LEU A 106 4.16 11.30 -15.25
C LEU A 106 5.19 10.55 -16.13
N ARG A 107 5.30 9.24 -15.97
CA ARG A 107 6.17 8.39 -16.80
C ARG A 107 5.72 8.34 -18.25
N TYR A 108 4.41 8.23 -18.50
CA TYR A 108 3.88 8.30 -19.86
C TYR A 108 4.17 9.66 -20.51
N LEU A 109 3.93 10.76 -19.78
CA LEU A 109 4.23 12.11 -20.26
C LEU A 109 5.72 12.29 -20.54
N SER A 110 6.60 11.86 -19.62
CA SER A 110 8.04 12.01 -19.79
C SER A 110 8.60 11.22 -20.98
N ALA A 111 8.05 10.04 -21.25
CA ALA A 111 8.43 9.23 -22.41
C ALA A 111 7.92 9.86 -23.72
N THR A 112 6.73 10.45 -23.70
CA THR A 112 6.13 11.11 -24.88
C THR A 112 6.92 12.36 -25.30
N LEU A 113 7.49 13.10 -24.35
CA LEU A 113 8.29 14.30 -24.62
C LEU A 113 9.70 14.00 -25.16
N ARG A 114 10.13 12.74 -25.17
CA ARG A 114 11.47 12.31 -25.58
C ARG A 114 11.38 11.46 -26.86
N PRO A 115 11.84 11.96 -28.03
CA PRO A 115 11.66 11.26 -29.31
C PRO A 115 12.26 9.85 -29.36
N ASN A 116 13.34 9.61 -28.61
CA ASN A 116 14.01 8.31 -28.50
C ASN A 116 13.28 7.30 -27.60
N GLU A 117 12.32 7.74 -26.78
CA GLU A 117 11.56 6.90 -25.85
C GLU A 117 10.09 6.69 -26.28
N LEU A 118 9.77 7.04 -27.54
CA LEU A 118 8.43 6.86 -28.09
C LEU A 118 7.89 5.42 -28.00
N PRO A 119 8.72 4.36 -28.18
CA PRO A 119 8.30 2.98 -27.94
C PRO A 119 7.94 2.70 -26.47
N ASP A 120 8.66 3.32 -25.53
CA ASP A 120 8.41 3.17 -24.09
C ASP A 120 7.12 3.91 -23.69
N ALA A 121 6.82 5.03 -24.35
CA ALA A 121 5.56 5.75 -24.18
C ALA A 121 4.36 4.88 -24.58
N ASP A 122 4.48 4.09 -25.65
CA ASP A 122 3.43 3.18 -26.11
C ASP A 122 3.17 2.05 -25.09
N ALA A 123 4.22 1.48 -24.50
CA ALA A 123 4.09 0.50 -23.43
C ALA A 123 3.46 1.13 -22.16
N ALA A 124 3.89 2.34 -21.81
CA ALA A 124 3.36 3.07 -20.65
C ALA A 124 1.88 3.46 -20.82
N LEU A 125 1.42 3.73 -22.05
CA LEU A 125 0.02 4.03 -22.33
C LEU A 125 -0.89 2.83 -22.02
N PHE A 126 -0.47 1.61 -22.37
CA PHE A 126 -1.25 0.42 -22.04
C PHE A 126 -1.43 0.27 -20.53
N GLU A 127 -0.36 0.43 -19.74
CA GLU A 127 -0.45 0.42 -18.29
C GLU A 127 -1.33 1.56 -17.74
N LEU A 128 -1.29 2.73 -18.37
CA LEU A 128 -2.07 3.89 -17.99
C LEU A 128 -3.57 3.63 -18.16
N LEU A 129 -3.98 3.02 -19.27
CA LEU A 129 -5.38 2.71 -19.57
C LEU A 129 -6.01 1.72 -18.57
N HIS A 130 -5.20 0.93 -17.86
CA HIS A 130 -5.66 0.03 -16.79
C HIS A 130 -5.88 0.74 -15.44
N LEU A 131 -5.60 2.04 -15.35
CA LEU A 131 -5.82 2.78 -14.12
C LEU A 131 -7.31 2.79 -13.78
N PRO A 132 -7.69 2.45 -12.52
CA PRO A 132 -9.08 2.52 -12.08
C PRO A 132 -9.70 3.91 -12.26
N ALA A 133 -8.89 4.97 -12.16
CA ALA A 133 -9.31 6.35 -12.31
C ALA A 133 -9.83 6.69 -13.72
N LEU A 134 -9.43 5.94 -14.75
CA LEU A 134 -9.86 6.19 -16.14
C LEU A 134 -11.18 5.50 -16.47
N THR A 135 -11.69 4.62 -15.60
CA THR A 135 -12.99 3.97 -15.73
C THR A 135 -13.19 3.25 -17.07
N VAL A 136 -12.11 2.80 -17.71
CA VAL A 136 -12.19 2.05 -18.97
C VAL A 136 -12.61 0.61 -18.66
N PRO A 137 -13.71 0.10 -19.25
CA PRO A 137 -14.11 -1.28 -19.05
C PRO A 137 -13.00 -2.24 -19.48
N PRO A 138 -12.64 -3.25 -18.67
CA PRO A 138 -11.62 -4.22 -19.04
C PRO A 138 -11.92 -4.95 -20.37
N ALA A 139 -13.21 -5.16 -20.66
CA ALA A 139 -13.65 -5.77 -21.91
C ALA A 139 -13.25 -4.94 -23.14
N ASP A 140 -13.35 -3.61 -23.06
CA ASP A 140 -13.03 -2.71 -24.16
C ASP A 140 -11.53 -2.63 -24.38
N LEU A 141 -10.73 -2.63 -23.31
CA LEU A 141 -9.27 -2.74 -23.40
C LEU A 141 -8.84 -4.03 -24.09
N VAL A 142 -9.48 -5.15 -23.77
CA VAL A 142 -9.21 -6.44 -24.42
C VAL A 142 -9.57 -6.38 -25.90
N ARG A 143 -10.74 -5.83 -26.26
CA ARG A 143 -11.14 -5.65 -27.66
C ARG A 143 -10.12 -4.82 -28.43
N LEU A 144 -9.66 -3.71 -27.84
CA LEU A 144 -8.68 -2.82 -28.44
C LEU A 144 -7.31 -3.49 -28.61
N ALA A 145 -6.89 -4.30 -27.64
CA ALA A 145 -5.64 -5.07 -27.72
C ALA A 145 -5.67 -6.14 -28.82
N ILE A 146 -6.78 -6.87 -28.91
CA ILE A 146 -6.98 -7.90 -29.93
C ILE A 146 -7.05 -7.26 -31.32
N SER A 147 -7.79 -6.16 -31.48
CA SER A 147 -7.91 -5.48 -32.77
C SER A 147 -6.57 -4.94 -33.27
N HIS A 148 -5.73 -4.39 -32.38
CA HIS A 148 -4.35 -3.99 -32.73
C HIS A 148 -3.50 -5.16 -33.18
N GLN A 149 -3.60 -6.30 -32.49
CA GLN A 149 -2.87 -7.51 -32.87
C GLN A 149 -3.27 -8.00 -34.26
N HIS A 150 -4.57 -7.97 -34.60
CA HIS A 150 -5.05 -8.28 -35.93
C HIS A 150 -4.53 -7.29 -36.98
N HIS A 151 -4.57 -5.98 -36.69
CA HIS A 151 -4.02 -4.95 -37.56
C HIS A 151 -2.53 -5.18 -37.84
N ARG A 152 -1.72 -5.42 -36.81
CA ARG A 152 -0.28 -5.70 -36.94
C ARG A 152 0.01 -6.91 -37.82
N ARG A 153 -0.81 -7.97 -37.71
CA ARG A 153 -0.66 -9.17 -38.54
C ARG A 153 -1.00 -8.89 -40.01
N ALA A 154 -2.08 -8.15 -40.25
CA ALA A 154 -2.51 -7.78 -41.60
C ALA A 154 -1.49 -6.87 -42.30
N THR A 155 -0.97 -5.84 -41.61
CA THR A 155 0.04 -4.93 -42.19
C THR A 155 1.37 -5.63 -42.42
N HIS A 156 1.78 -6.52 -41.51
CA HIS A 156 2.97 -7.35 -41.71
C HIS A 156 2.83 -8.26 -42.95
N ALA A 157 1.66 -8.86 -43.18
CA ALA A 157 1.39 -9.65 -44.38
C ALA A 157 1.40 -8.79 -45.67
N ALA A 158 1.01 -7.52 -45.58
CA ALA A 158 1.04 -6.55 -46.67
C ALA A 158 2.40 -5.85 -46.88
N GLY A 159 3.42 -6.16 -46.07
CA GLY A 159 4.74 -5.52 -46.12
C GLY A 159 4.75 -4.05 -45.67
N GLN A 160 3.74 -3.61 -44.93
CA GLN A 160 3.59 -2.24 -44.45
C GLN A 160 3.94 -2.12 -42.96
N PRO A 161 4.48 -0.97 -42.50
CA PRO A 161 4.74 -0.76 -41.08
C PRO A 161 3.41 -0.67 -40.31
N ALA A 162 3.30 -1.42 -39.22
CA ALA A 162 2.13 -1.38 -38.36
C ALA A 162 2.05 -0.06 -37.57
N LEU A 163 0.84 0.40 -37.30
CA LEU A 163 0.63 1.59 -36.49
C LEU A 163 1.11 1.39 -35.04
N PRO A 164 1.80 2.38 -34.46
CA PRO A 164 2.09 2.42 -33.03
C PRO A 164 0.80 2.34 -32.21
N TRP A 165 0.89 1.80 -31.00
CA TRP A 165 -0.28 1.55 -30.14
C TRP A 165 -1.07 2.84 -29.87
N ARG A 166 -0.38 3.96 -29.64
CA ARG A 166 -1.01 5.27 -29.42
C ARG A 166 -1.80 5.76 -30.63
N ALA A 167 -1.27 5.59 -31.84
CA ALA A 167 -1.95 5.98 -33.07
C ALA A 167 -3.20 5.11 -33.32
N TRP A 168 -3.08 3.81 -33.04
CA TRP A 168 -4.18 2.86 -33.13
C TRP A 168 -5.32 3.19 -32.16
N VAL A 169 -4.98 3.47 -30.89
CA VAL A 169 -5.96 3.90 -29.87
C VAL A 169 -6.67 5.17 -30.32
N GLY A 170 -5.93 6.16 -30.85
CA GLY A 170 -6.51 7.40 -31.36
C GLY A 170 -7.54 7.17 -32.46
N GLN A 171 -7.19 6.38 -33.49
CA GLN A 171 -8.10 6.04 -34.58
C GLN A 171 -9.33 5.25 -34.11
N SER A 172 -9.12 4.27 -33.23
CA SER A 172 -10.21 3.45 -32.70
C SER A 172 -11.20 4.28 -31.87
N LEU A 173 -10.71 5.29 -31.16
CA LEU A 173 -11.56 6.21 -30.38
C LEU A 173 -12.33 7.17 -31.29
N GLU A 174 -11.71 7.68 -32.35
CA GLU A 174 -12.38 8.51 -33.35
C GLU A 174 -13.53 7.75 -34.03
N GLU A 175 -13.29 6.50 -34.45
CA GLU A 175 -14.32 5.61 -35.01
C GLU A 175 -15.49 5.38 -34.04
N LEU A 176 -15.21 5.13 -32.75
CA LEU A 176 -16.23 4.96 -31.71
C LEU A 176 -17.04 6.24 -31.44
N THR A 177 -16.41 7.41 -31.51
CA THR A 177 -17.10 8.70 -31.33
C THR A 177 -17.99 9.07 -32.51
N LEU A 178 -17.65 8.62 -33.72
CA LEU A 178 -18.45 8.85 -34.93
C LEU A 178 -19.72 7.99 -34.94
N ASP A 179 -19.63 6.73 -34.50
CA ASP A 179 -20.78 5.83 -34.36
C ASP A 179 -21.72 6.20 -33.18
N GLY A 180 -21.20 6.87 -32.14
CA GLY A 180 -21.96 7.28 -30.96
C GLY A 180 -22.85 8.52 -31.13
N SER A 181 -22.72 9.27 -32.23
CA SER A 181 -23.50 10.50 -32.48
C SER A 181 -24.99 10.26 -32.79
N THR A 182 -25.46 9.00 -32.80
CA THR A 182 -26.87 8.67 -33.04
C THR A 182 -27.65 8.22 -31.79
N GLN A 183 -27.03 8.00 -30.63
CA GLN A 183 -27.78 7.51 -29.43
C GLN A 183 -27.36 8.12 -28.09
N ALA A 184 -27.44 9.44 -27.97
CA ALA A 184 -27.52 10.09 -26.65
C ALA A 184 -28.51 11.26 -26.70
N THR A 185 -29.79 10.94 -26.82
CA THR A 185 -30.88 11.75 -26.27
C THR A 185 -31.63 10.87 -25.27
N LEU A 186 -31.83 11.41 -24.07
CA LEU A 186 -32.48 10.88 -22.85
C LEU A 186 -31.52 10.28 -21.81
#